data_AF-A0A9D6ULN2-F1
#
_entry.id   AF-A0A9D6ULN2-F1
#
_cell.length_a   1.000
_cell.length_b   1.000
_cell.length_c   1.000
_cell.angle_alpha   90.00
_cell.angle_beta   90.00
_cell.angle_gamma   90.00
#
_symmetry.space_group_name_H-M   'P 1'
#
loop_
_entity.id
_entity.type
_entity.pdbx_description
1 polymer ?
#
loop_
_entity_poly.entity_id
_entity_poly.type
_entity_poly.pdbx_seq_one_letter_code
_entity_poly.pdbx_strand_id
1 'polypeptide(L)'
;MRFSLAVCWGFIIAAAFTGAAHASGIPLATEWDMARDGGRILNAAVVLGAVAYLVIRWGGPVFRKRAEDIAFKIDALETAKRDAANKLKEYEERLAKIEAEANRLKAEARAEGDLIKSQIIGQAEQAAKRIIEKAHEQIGLEGDKARERLKTEAFAEALSLAEDILKKNIRPEDHKRLIHSHIAGMEKHN
;
A
#
# COMPACT_ATOMS: atom_id res chain seq x y z
N MET A 1 21.97 42.31 -27.32
CA MET A 1 22.39 43.48 -26.52
C MET A 1 23.26 44.50 -27.25
N ARG A 2 23.89 44.19 -28.40
CA ARG A 2 24.81 45.12 -29.08
C ARG A 2 24.16 46.26 -29.87
N PHE A 3 22.87 46.17 -30.22
CA PHE A 3 22.15 47.23 -30.96
C PHE A 3 21.63 48.39 -30.10
N SER A 4 21.35 48.15 -28.81
CA SER A 4 20.84 49.20 -27.92
C SER A 4 21.91 50.24 -27.57
N LEU A 5 23.17 49.83 -27.52
CA LEU A 5 24.32 50.71 -27.23
C LEU A 5 24.64 51.65 -28.39
N ALA A 6 24.48 51.20 -29.64
CA ALA A 6 24.71 52.03 -30.84
C ALA A 6 23.65 53.14 -31.00
N VAL A 7 22.39 52.84 -30.68
CA VAL A 7 21.30 53.83 -30.71
C VAL A 7 21.45 54.86 -29.58
N CYS A 8 21.87 54.43 -28.38
CA CYS A 8 22.20 55.36 -27.30
C CYS A 8 23.41 56.25 -27.65
N TRP A 9 24.46 55.71 -28.26
CA TRP A 9 25.61 56.50 -28.70
C TRP A 9 25.26 57.51 -29.80
N GLY A 10 24.41 57.12 -30.76
CA GLY A 10 23.90 58.04 -31.79
C GLY A 10 23.09 59.20 -31.20
N PHE A 11 22.29 58.94 -30.15
CA PHE A 11 21.53 59.96 -29.44
C PHE A 11 22.43 60.90 -28.62
N ILE A 12 23.50 60.38 -28.01
CA ILE A 12 24.48 61.16 -27.24
C ILE A 12 25.29 62.08 -28.16
N ILE A 13 25.68 61.61 -29.36
CA ILE A 13 26.43 62.44 -30.32
C ILE A 13 25.55 63.56 -30.90
N ALA A 14 24.26 63.31 -31.13
CA ALA A 14 23.31 64.35 -31.54
C ALA A 14 23.07 65.40 -30.42
N ALA A 15 23.01 64.97 -29.16
CA ALA A 15 22.89 65.88 -28.02
C ALA A 15 24.15 66.75 -27.84
N ALA A 16 25.35 66.22 -28.10
CA ALA A 16 26.59 66.98 -28.06
C ALA A 16 26.65 68.10 -29.12
N PHE A 17 26.06 67.87 -30.30
CA PHE A 17 25.93 68.91 -31.33
C PHE A 17 24.89 69.99 -30.99
N THR A 18 23.94 69.67 -30.09
CA THR A 18 22.88 70.60 -29.66
C THR A 18 23.31 71.45 -28.44
N GLY A 19 24.23 70.92 -27.60
CA GLY A 19 24.76 71.62 -26.42
C GLY A 19 25.66 72.82 -26.75
N ALA A 20 26.36 72.81 -27.89
CA ALA A 20 27.17 73.96 -28.32
C ALA A 20 26.33 75.16 -28.78
N ALA A 21 25.04 74.97 -29.10
CA ALA A 21 24.15 76.04 -29.57
C ALA A 21 23.43 76.79 -28.45
N HIS A 22 23.49 76.30 -27.20
CA HIS A 22 22.86 76.93 -26.01
C HIS A 22 23.87 77.49 -24.99
N ALA A 23 25.18 77.28 -25.19
CA ALA A 23 26.22 77.76 -24.29
C ALA A 23 26.72 79.18 -24.58
N SER A 24 26.27 79.82 -25.66
CA SER A 24 26.40 81.26 -25.86
C SER A 24 25.13 81.94 -25.34
N GLY A 25 25.25 82.67 -24.23
CA GLY A 25 24.16 83.46 -23.68
C GLY A 25 23.62 84.44 -24.73
N ILE A 26 22.41 84.21 -25.21
CA ILE A 26 21.68 85.10 -26.10
C ILE A 26 20.35 85.41 -25.41
N PRO A 27 19.96 86.71 -25.30
CA PRO A 27 18.72 87.10 -24.62
C PRO A 27 17.50 86.44 -25.26
N LEU A 28 16.50 86.12 -24.43
CA LEU A 28 15.24 85.53 -24.86
C LEU A 28 14.44 86.57 -25.66
N ALA A 29 14.74 86.70 -26.95
CA ALA A 29 14.03 87.57 -27.85
C ALA A 29 12.64 86.98 -28.15
N THR A 30 11.59 87.75 -27.88
CA THR A 30 10.18 87.43 -28.17
C THR A 30 9.82 87.58 -29.65
N GLU A 31 10.78 87.92 -30.52
CA GLU A 31 10.57 88.11 -31.96
C GLU A 31 11.23 87.00 -32.77
N TRP A 32 10.43 86.38 -33.63
CA TRP A 32 10.83 85.26 -34.47
C TRP A 32 11.74 85.73 -35.62
N ASP A 33 12.94 85.16 -35.70
CA ASP A 33 13.90 85.41 -36.77
C ASP A 33 14.16 84.13 -37.58
N MET A 34 13.59 84.09 -38.80
CA MET A 34 13.60 82.93 -39.70
C MET A 34 15.02 82.45 -40.04
N ALA A 35 16.02 83.34 -40.07
CA ALA A 35 17.39 82.98 -40.47
C ALA A 35 18.17 82.24 -39.37
N ARG A 36 17.91 82.56 -38.09
CA ARG A 36 18.59 81.97 -36.92
C ARG A 36 17.84 80.79 -36.32
N ASP A 37 16.51 80.89 -36.20
CA ASP A 37 15.69 79.84 -35.59
C ASP A 37 15.20 78.79 -36.62
N GLY A 38 15.15 79.16 -37.91
CA GLY A 38 14.79 78.23 -38.99
C GLY A 38 15.77 77.04 -39.11
N GLY A 39 17.07 77.27 -38.93
CA GLY A 39 18.08 76.20 -38.95
C GLY A 39 17.94 75.22 -37.77
N ARG A 40 17.54 75.72 -36.59
CA ARG A 40 17.29 74.88 -35.40
C ARG A 40 16.04 74.03 -35.58
N ILE A 41 14.96 74.60 -36.13
CA ILE A 41 13.71 73.91 -36.40
C ILE A 41 13.90 72.84 -37.47
N LEU A 42 14.66 73.13 -38.53
CA LEU A 42 14.98 72.16 -39.58
C LEU A 42 15.82 71.00 -39.04
N ASN A 43 16.85 71.27 -38.23
CA ASN A 43 17.61 70.20 -37.58
C ASN A 43 16.75 69.36 -36.62
N ALA A 44 15.92 70.00 -35.80
CA ALA A 44 15.00 69.29 -34.91
C ALA A 44 14.01 68.42 -35.68
N ALA A 45 13.48 68.88 -36.81
CA ALA A 45 12.59 68.12 -37.69
C ALA A 45 13.31 66.92 -38.33
N VAL A 46 14.56 67.09 -38.78
CA VAL A 46 15.38 66.01 -39.35
C VAL A 46 15.69 64.94 -38.30
N VAL A 47 16.08 65.35 -37.08
CA VAL A 47 16.35 64.42 -35.98
C VAL A 47 15.07 63.69 -35.53
N LEU A 48 13.95 64.39 -35.38
CA LEU A 48 12.66 63.76 -35.06
C LEU A 48 12.24 62.78 -36.15
N GLY A 49 12.40 63.13 -37.43
CA GLY A 49 12.12 62.26 -38.56
C GLY A 49 13.00 61.00 -38.56
N ALA A 50 14.31 61.16 -38.33
CA ALA A 50 15.24 60.03 -38.25
C ALA A 50 14.94 59.10 -37.07
N VAL A 51 14.59 59.65 -35.91
CA VAL A 51 14.20 58.87 -34.72
C VAL A 51 12.87 58.17 -34.96
N ALA A 52 11.85 58.85 -35.50
CA ALA A 52 10.58 58.24 -35.85
C ALA A 52 10.75 57.10 -36.87
N TYR A 53 11.59 57.31 -37.90
CA TYR A 53 11.92 56.28 -38.88
C TYR A 53 12.60 55.06 -38.24
N LEU A 54 13.58 55.26 -37.36
CA LEU A 54 14.23 54.19 -36.61
C LEU A 54 13.26 53.42 -35.71
N VAL A 55 12.40 54.12 -34.96
CA VAL A 55 11.42 53.51 -34.06
C VAL A 55 10.36 52.72 -34.84
N ILE A 56 9.87 53.23 -35.97
CA ILE A 56 8.91 52.50 -36.80
C ILE A 56 9.57 51.29 -37.45
N ARG A 57 10.80 51.44 -37.93
CA ARG A 57 11.54 50.36 -38.62
C ARG A 57 12.03 49.26 -37.68
N TRP A 58 12.25 49.55 -36.39
CA TRP A 58 12.85 48.63 -35.40
C TRP A 58 11.96 48.29 -34.20
N GLY A 59 10.93 49.08 -33.91
CA GLY A 59 10.06 48.92 -32.73
C GLY A 59 8.96 47.87 -32.91
N GLY A 60 8.42 47.72 -34.13
CA GLY A 60 7.40 46.71 -34.46
C GLY A 60 7.70 45.28 -33.98
N PRO A 61 8.91 44.71 -34.19
CA PRO A 61 9.22 43.35 -33.74
C PRO A 61 9.28 43.19 -32.21
N VAL A 62 9.52 44.24 -31.44
CA VAL A 62 9.60 44.15 -29.96
C VAL A 62 8.21 43.98 -29.35
N PHE A 63 7.23 44.76 -29.81
CA PHE A 63 5.86 44.66 -29.32
C PHE A 63 5.19 43.36 -29.77
N ARG A 64 5.46 42.90 -31.00
CA ARG A 64 4.96 41.61 -31.49
C ARG A 64 5.49 40.44 -30.66
N LYS A 65 6.80 40.40 -30.38
CA LYS A 65 7.37 39.35 -29.50
C LYS A 65 6.73 39.33 -28.12
N ARG A 66 6.47 40.49 -27.52
CA ARG A 66 5.78 40.55 -26.22
C ARG A 66 4.35 40.04 -26.29
N ALA A 67 3.61 40.37 -27.34
CA ALA A 67 2.26 39.87 -27.55
C ALA A 67 2.25 38.35 -27.77
N GLU A 68 3.17 37.83 -28.58
CA GLU A 68 3.36 36.40 -28.81
C GLU A 68 3.75 35.66 -27.52
N ASP A 69 4.67 36.20 -26.72
CA ASP A 69 5.06 35.62 -25.43
C ASP A 69 3.89 35.57 -24.43
N ILE A 70 3.05 36.61 -24.40
CA ILE A 70 1.88 36.64 -23.52
C ILE A 70 0.83 35.63 -23.99
N ALA A 71 0.55 35.58 -25.29
CA ALA A 71 -0.37 34.61 -25.87
C ALA A 71 0.09 33.18 -25.59
N PHE A 72 1.38 32.89 -25.80
CA PHE A 72 1.98 31.60 -25.50
C PHE A 72 1.88 31.24 -24.01
N LYS A 73 2.13 32.19 -23.11
CA LYS A 73 1.98 31.95 -21.66
C LYS A 73 0.54 31.67 -21.25
N ILE A 74 -0.43 32.37 -21.83
CA ILE A 74 -1.85 32.14 -21.54
C ILE A 74 -2.26 30.75 -22.03
N ASP A 75 -1.90 30.38 -23.25
CA ASP A 75 -2.19 29.06 -23.84
C ASP A 75 -1.53 27.92 -23.03
N ALA A 76 -0.28 28.11 -22.62
CA ALA A 76 0.44 27.16 -21.77
C ALA A 76 -0.22 27.02 -20.38
N LEU A 77 -0.70 28.12 -19.79
CA LEU A 77 -1.41 28.09 -18.51
C LEU A 77 -2.78 27.41 -18.64
N GLU A 78 -3.51 27.65 -19.71
CA GLU A 78 -4.80 27.01 -19.97
C GLU A 78 -4.63 25.50 -20.17
N THR A 79 -3.63 25.10 -20.96
CA THR A 79 -3.28 23.70 -21.15
C THR A 79 -2.87 23.03 -19.84
N ALA A 80 -1.99 23.67 -19.06
CA ALA A 80 -1.57 23.16 -17.75
C ALA A 80 -2.75 23.03 -16.77
N LYS A 81 -3.69 23.98 -16.77
CA LYS A 81 -4.89 23.92 -15.94
C LYS A 81 -5.82 22.79 -16.38
N ARG A 82 -6.00 22.59 -17.69
CA ARG A 82 -6.80 21.50 -18.24
C ARG A 82 -6.19 20.14 -17.90
N ASP A 83 -4.88 20.00 -18.03
CA ASP A 83 -4.17 18.76 -17.70
C ASP A 83 -4.24 18.46 -16.19
N ALA A 84 -4.08 19.48 -15.34
CA ALA A 84 -4.25 19.35 -13.90
C ALA A 84 -5.68 18.90 -13.53
N ALA A 85 -6.69 19.50 -14.16
CA ALA A 85 -8.09 19.12 -13.93
C ALA A 85 -8.39 17.68 -14.40
N ASN A 86 -7.82 17.26 -15.53
CA ASN A 86 -7.95 15.89 -16.03
C ASN A 86 -7.28 14.89 -15.08
N LYS A 87 -6.06 15.19 -14.61
CA LYS A 87 -5.36 14.35 -13.63
C LYS A 87 -6.10 14.26 -12.31
N LEU A 88 -6.69 15.38 -11.84
CA LEU A 88 -7.50 15.38 -10.62
C LEU A 88 -8.68 14.43 -10.75
N LYS A 89 -9.44 14.50 -11.85
CA LYS A 89 -10.55 13.58 -12.14
C LYS A 89 -10.09 12.12 -12.18
N GLU A 90 -8.98 11.85 -12.86
CA GLU A 90 -8.41 10.50 -12.92
C GLU A 90 -8.04 9.98 -11.52
N TYR A 91 -7.46 10.82 -10.67
CA TYR A 91 -7.16 10.45 -9.29
C TYR A 91 -8.41 10.24 -8.45
N GLU A 92 -9.43 11.08 -8.57
CA GLU A 92 -10.70 10.91 -7.88
C GLU A 92 -11.38 9.60 -8.28
N GLU A 93 -11.41 9.27 -9.58
CA GLU A 93 -11.92 7.99 -10.07
C GLU A 93 -11.12 6.80 -9.55
N ARG A 94 -9.78 6.91 -9.52
CA ARG A 94 -8.91 5.87 -8.96
C ARG A 94 -9.14 5.68 -7.46
N LEU A 95 -9.29 6.77 -6.70
CA LEU A 95 -9.60 6.72 -5.27
C LEU A 95 -10.95 6.05 -5.02
N ALA A 96 -11.99 6.44 -5.76
CA ALA A 96 -13.31 5.82 -5.64
C ALA A 96 -13.28 4.30 -5.95
N LYS A 97 -12.51 3.90 -6.97
CA LYS A 97 -12.30 2.46 -7.29
C LYS A 97 -11.58 1.73 -6.16
N ILE A 98 -10.52 2.32 -5.61
CA ILE A 98 -9.76 1.73 -4.49
C ILE A 98 -10.65 1.58 -3.26
N GLU A 99 -11.48 2.58 -2.93
CA GLU A 99 -12.41 2.50 -1.81
C GLU A 99 -13.45 1.38 -2.02
N ALA A 100 -14.01 1.26 -3.23
CA ALA A 100 -14.94 0.19 -3.57
C ALA A 100 -14.28 -1.20 -3.47
N GLU A 101 -13.06 -1.35 -4.00
CA GLU A 101 -12.29 -2.59 -3.90
C GLU A 101 -11.92 -2.93 -2.45
N ALA A 102 -11.50 -1.95 -1.65
CA ALA A 102 -11.19 -2.13 -0.24
C ALA A 102 -12.42 -2.57 0.56
N ASN A 103 -13.59 -1.99 0.28
CA ASN A 103 -14.84 -2.41 0.90
C ASN A 103 -15.24 -3.83 0.48
N ARG A 104 -15.08 -4.17 -0.80
CA ARG A 104 -15.31 -5.53 -1.30
C ARG A 104 -14.38 -6.54 -0.60
N LEU A 105 -13.09 -6.25 -0.53
CA LEU A 105 -12.09 -7.10 0.10
C LEU A 105 -12.38 -7.28 1.61
N LYS A 106 -12.79 -6.22 2.31
CA LYS A 106 -13.20 -6.32 3.72
C LYS A 106 -14.43 -7.19 3.90
N ALA A 107 -15.41 -7.11 3.00
CA ALA A 107 -16.60 -7.95 3.06
C ALA A 107 -16.27 -9.42 2.78
N GLU A 108 -15.44 -9.68 1.79
CA GLU A 108 -14.96 -11.02 1.44
C GLU A 108 -14.15 -11.65 2.59
N ALA A 109 -13.20 -10.91 3.16
CA ALA A 109 -12.42 -11.38 4.31
C ALA A 109 -13.27 -11.69 5.54
N ARG A 110 -14.36 -10.94 5.78
CA ARG A 110 -15.32 -11.24 6.86
C ARG A 110 -16.08 -12.53 6.57
N ALA A 111 -16.60 -12.69 5.35
CA ALA A 111 -17.34 -13.89 4.96
C ALA A 111 -16.45 -15.14 5.00
N GLU A 112 -15.21 -15.04 4.52
CA GLU A 112 -14.22 -16.12 4.62
C GLU A 112 -13.85 -16.43 6.07
N GLY A 113 -13.65 -15.40 6.90
CA GLY A 113 -13.40 -15.56 8.33
C GLY A 113 -14.53 -16.28 9.06
N ASP A 114 -15.79 -15.94 8.76
CA ASP A 114 -16.96 -16.60 9.34
C ASP A 114 -17.08 -18.06 8.87
N LEU A 115 -16.78 -18.34 7.60
CA LEU A 115 -16.75 -19.70 7.06
C LEU A 115 -15.68 -20.54 7.77
N ILE A 116 -14.45 -20.04 7.86
CA ILE A 116 -13.34 -20.71 8.54
C ILE A 116 -13.68 -20.95 10.01
N LYS A 117 -14.25 -19.95 10.69
CA LYS A 117 -14.69 -20.09 12.08
C LYS A 117 -15.73 -21.20 12.22
N SER A 118 -16.74 -21.24 11.36
CA SER A 118 -17.75 -22.30 11.37
C SER A 118 -17.14 -23.68 11.11
N GLN A 119 -16.17 -23.78 10.19
CA GLN A 119 -15.47 -25.03 9.90
C GLN A 119 -14.65 -25.50 11.11
N ILE A 120 -13.89 -24.61 11.75
CA ILE A 120 -13.09 -24.93 12.93
C ILE A 120 -13.99 -25.42 14.07
N ILE A 121 -15.10 -24.72 14.34
CA ILE A 121 -16.06 -25.12 15.38
C ILE A 121 -16.64 -26.50 15.04
N GLY A 122 -17.09 -26.72 13.80
CA GLY A 122 -17.63 -28.01 13.38
C GLY A 122 -16.62 -29.16 13.48
N GLN A 123 -15.36 -28.91 13.10
CA GLN A 123 -14.28 -29.89 13.24
C GLN A 123 -13.96 -30.19 14.71
N ALA A 124 -13.94 -29.16 15.57
CA ALA A 124 -13.71 -29.30 17.00
C ALA A 124 -14.83 -30.11 17.67
N GLU A 125 -16.10 -29.85 17.34
CA GLU A 125 -17.24 -30.63 17.84
C GLU A 125 -17.17 -32.09 17.39
N GLN A 126 -16.86 -32.35 16.12
CA GLN A 126 -16.68 -33.71 15.64
C GLN A 126 -15.49 -34.41 16.31
N ALA A 127 -14.38 -33.71 16.53
CA ALA A 127 -13.22 -34.26 17.24
C ALA A 127 -13.58 -34.59 18.69
N ALA A 128 -14.30 -33.70 19.39
CA ALA A 128 -14.78 -33.93 20.74
C ALA A 128 -15.70 -35.16 20.82
N LYS A 129 -16.66 -35.30 19.89
CA LYS A 129 -17.53 -36.49 19.80
C LYS A 129 -16.71 -37.77 19.61
N ARG A 130 -15.75 -37.77 18.68
CA ARG A 130 -14.86 -38.92 18.45
C ARG A 130 -14.03 -39.28 19.69
N ILE A 131 -13.55 -38.28 20.45
CA ILE A 131 -12.80 -38.53 21.68
C ILE A 131 -13.70 -39.18 22.73
N ILE A 132 -14.91 -38.67 22.93
CA ILE A 132 -15.88 -39.22 23.89
C ILE A 132 -16.25 -40.66 23.51
N GLU A 133 -16.53 -40.92 22.23
CA GLU A 133 -16.86 -42.26 21.74
C GLU A 133 -15.72 -43.25 21.97
N LYS A 134 -14.48 -42.86 21.63
CA LYS A 134 -13.28 -43.67 21.93
C LYS A 134 -13.07 -43.88 23.42
N ALA A 135 -13.35 -42.87 24.25
CA ALA A 135 -13.24 -43.00 25.69
C ALA A 135 -14.25 -44.02 26.24
N HIS A 136 -15.50 -44.00 25.76
CA HIS A 136 -16.50 -45.01 26.13
C HIS A 136 -16.10 -46.42 25.70
N GLU A 137 -15.58 -46.58 24.48
CA GLU A 137 -15.07 -47.86 23.99
C GLU A 137 -13.92 -48.37 24.88
N GLN A 138 -12.95 -47.51 25.20
CA GLN A 138 -11.82 -47.85 26.08
C GLN A 138 -12.27 -48.19 27.50
N ILE A 139 -13.23 -47.46 28.07
CA ILE A 139 -13.80 -47.76 29.39
C ILE A 139 -14.46 -49.14 29.39
N GLY A 140 -15.19 -49.48 28.33
CA GLY A 140 -15.78 -50.81 28.18
C GLY A 140 -14.73 -51.92 28.16
N LEU A 141 -13.73 -51.76 27.29
CA LEU A 141 -12.62 -52.73 27.15
C LEU A 141 -11.82 -52.89 28.45
N GLU A 142 -11.46 -51.80 29.12
CA GLU A 142 -10.73 -51.89 30.40
C GLU A 142 -11.61 -52.41 31.54
N GLY A 143 -12.91 -52.12 31.52
CA GLY A 143 -13.88 -52.67 32.46
C GLY A 143 -13.98 -54.19 32.35
N ASP A 144 -14.06 -54.72 31.13
CA ASP A 144 -14.10 -56.17 30.90
C ASP A 144 -12.77 -56.85 31.27
N LYS A 145 -11.63 -56.24 30.92
CA LYS A 145 -10.31 -56.72 31.39
C LYS A 145 -10.18 -56.70 32.91
N ALA A 146 -10.70 -55.66 33.59
CA ALA A 146 -10.68 -55.58 35.05
C ALA A 146 -11.53 -56.70 35.66
N ARG A 147 -12.70 -56.99 35.10
CA ARG A 147 -13.55 -58.12 35.54
C ARG A 147 -12.85 -59.47 35.35
N GLU A 148 -12.16 -59.67 34.23
CA GLU A 148 -11.42 -60.91 33.97
C GLU A 148 -10.25 -61.09 34.95
N ARG A 149 -9.50 -60.00 35.23
CA ARG A 149 -8.44 -59.98 36.24
C ARG A 149 -8.96 -60.35 37.63
N LEU A 150 -10.05 -59.71 38.08
CA LEU A 150 -10.68 -60.00 39.37
C LEU A 150 -11.15 -61.45 39.48
N LYS A 151 -11.73 -62.02 38.40
CA LYS A 151 -12.11 -63.44 38.38
C LYS A 151 -10.89 -64.33 38.54
N THR A 152 -9.82 -64.05 37.82
CA THR A 152 -8.58 -64.84 37.84
C THR A 152 -7.94 -64.80 39.22
N GLU A 153 -7.87 -63.62 39.84
CA GLU A 153 -7.36 -63.44 41.20
C GLU A 153 -8.22 -64.19 42.23
N ALA A 154 -9.55 -64.08 42.15
CA ALA A 154 -10.45 -64.81 43.04
C ALA A 154 -10.32 -66.33 42.88
N PHE A 155 -10.15 -66.84 41.67
CA PHE A 155 -9.90 -68.27 41.43
C PHE A 155 -8.55 -68.71 42.00
N ALA A 156 -7.50 -67.89 41.84
CA ALA A 156 -6.18 -68.19 42.39
C ALA A 156 -6.19 -68.24 43.92
N GLU A 157 -6.86 -67.28 44.58
CA GLU A 157 -7.03 -67.30 46.05
C GLU A 157 -7.87 -68.49 46.53
N ALA A 158 -8.97 -68.79 45.84
CA ALA A 158 -9.83 -69.92 46.19
C ALA A 158 -9.08 -71.25 46.06
N LEU A 159 -8.26 -71.42 45.01
CA LEU A 159 -7.43 -72.60 44.83
C LEU A 159 -6.37 -72.70 45.92
N SER A 160 -5.69 -71.59 46.26
CA SER A 160 -4.72 -71.56 47.35
C SER A 160 -5.35 -71.94 48.70
N LEU A 161 -6.56 -71.45 48.99
CA LEU A 161 -7.27 -71.81 50.21
C LEU A 161 -7.68 -73.29 50.20
N ALA A 162 -8.15 -73.81 49.06
CA ALA A 162 -8.50 -75.21 48.91
C ALA A 162 -7.27 -76.13 49.10
N GLU A 163 -6.10 -75.74 48.55
CA GLU A 163 -4.84 -76.43 48.77
C GLU A 163 -4.45 -76.46 50.25
N ASP A 164 -4.56 -75.33 50.96
CA ASP A 164 -4.24 -75.24 52.38
C ASP A 164 -5.18 -76.08 53.24
N ILE A 165 -6.48 -76.10 52.93
CA ILE A 165 -7.46 -76.95 53.60
C ILE A 165 -7.15 -78.43 53.33
N LEU A 166 -6.86 -78.79 52.08
CA LEU A 166 -6.55 -80.17 51.71
C LEU A 166 -5.27 -80.66 52.40
N LYS A 167 -4.21 -79.83 52.45
CA LYS A 167 -2.97 -80.12 53.20
C LYS A 167 -3.25 -80.35 54.70
N LYS A 168 -4.14 -79.57 55.32
CA LYS A 168 -4.48 -79.70 56.74
C LYS A 168 -5.38 -80.91 57.05
N ASN A 169 -6.19 -81.38 56.11
CA ASN A 169 -7.21 -82.42 56.34
C ASN A 169 -6.90 -83.77 55.68
N ILE A 170 -5.77 -83.93 55.00
CA ILE A 170 -5.42 -85.20 54.35
C ILE A 170 -5.17 -86.29 55.40
N ARG A 171 -5.91 -87.41 55.30
CA ARG A 171 -5.75 -88.57 56.18
C ARG A 171 -5.00 -89.70 55.45
N PRO A 172 -4.34 -90.63 56.16
CA PRO A 172 -3.59 -91.72 55.54
C PRO A 172 -4.43 -92.61 54.61
N GLU A 173 -5.73 -92.74 54.87
CA GLU A 173 -6.65 -93.53 54.05
C GLU A 173 -6.94 -92.87 52.69
N ASP A 174 -7.02 -91.54 52.63
CA ASP A 174 -7.22 -90.79 51.39
C ASP A 174 -5.99 -90.89 50.48
N HIS A 175 -4.78 -90.95 51.05
CA HIS A 175 -3.53 -91.12 50.30
C HIS A 175 -3.48 -92.47 49.56
N LYS A 176 -3.89 -93.57 50.22
CA LYS A 176 -4.03 -94.88 49.57
C LYS A 176 -5.09 -94.88 48.47
N ARG A 177 -6.23 -94.22 48.69
CA ARG A 177 -7.31 -94.12 47.68
C ARG A 177 -6.85 -93.34 46.44
N LEU A 178 -6.09 -92.25 46.62
CA LEU A 178 -5.52 -91.47 45.53
C LEU A 178 -4.55 -92.30 44.68
N ILE A 179 -3.63 -93.04 45.31
CA ILE A 179 -2.68 -93.92 44.59
C ILE A 179 -3.43 -94.99 43.78
N HIS A 180 -4.41 -95.67 44.38
CA HIS A 180 -5.22 -96.65 43.66
C HIS A 180 -6.01 -96.03 42.48
N SER A 181 -6.57 -94.83 42.65
CA SER A 181 -7.28 -94.14 41.58
C SER A 181 -6.38 -93.69 40.43
N HIS A 182 -5.13 -93.31 40.73
CA HIS A 182 -4.15 -92.91 39.72
C HIS A 182 -3.67 -94.12 38.90
N ILE A 183 -3.42 -95.25 39.57
CA ILE A 183 -3.08 -96.52 38.90
C ILE A 183 -4.25 -97.00 38.01
N ALA A 184 -5.49 -96.96 38.53
CA ALA A 184 -6.68 -97.32 37.73
C ALA A 184 -6.93 -96.36 36.55
N GLY A 185 -6.59 -95.08 36.69
CA GLY A 185 -6.67 -94.10 35.61
C GLY A 185 -5.65 -94.35 34.48
N MET A 186 -4.45 -94.83 34.82
CA MET A 186 -3.43 -95.21 33.83
C MET A 186 -3.73 -96.54 33.14
N GLU A 187 -4.41 -97.48 33.82
CA GLU A 187 -4.86 -98.74 33.21
C GLU A 187 -5.98 -98.54 32.18
N LYS A 188 -6.78 -97.46 32.32
CA LYS A 188 -7.92 -97.15 31.44
C LYS A 188 -7.54 -96.40 30.15
N HIS A 189 -6.30 -95.96 30.03
CA HIS A 189 -5.81 -95.15 28.90
C HIS A 189 -4.78 -95.88 28.02
N ASN A 190 -4.70 -97.21 28.18
CA ASN A 190 -4.05 -98.15 27.27
C ASN A 190 -5.11 -99.13 26.72
#